data_AF-A0A1Y2BMK1-F1
#
_entry.id   AF-A0A1Y2BMK1-F1
#
_cell.length_a   1.000
_cell.length_b   1.000
_cell.length_c   1.000
_cell.angle_alpha   90.00
_cell.angle_beta   90.00
_cell.angle_gamma   90.00
#
_symmetry.space_group_name_H-M   'P 1'
#
loop_
_entity.id
_entity.type
_entity.pdbx_description
1 polymer ?
#
loop_
_entity_poly.entity_id
_entity_poly.type
_entity_poly.pdbx_seq_one_letter_code
_entity_poly.pdbx_strand_id
1 'polypeptide(L)'
;MAQAQQAASSSGRVPQGEVIMDFADGGSYIKHRLENAVLELERRRIEKEKAQNAAKAVEALDLSNGNSSVKPQDVDFVIAQLGIKRDEAQKALQEENGDLVKTLIKLVKPRPRAKSLNGKS
;
A
#
# COMPACT_ATOMS: atom_id res chain seq x y z
N MET A 1 -31.41 23.93 51.55
CA MET A 1 -32.03 22.64 51.18
C MET A 1 -32.74 22.87 49.84
N ALA A 2 -32.03 22.61 48.74
CA ALA A 2 -32.19 21.43 47.88
C ALA A 2 -33.58 21.43 47.19
N GLN A 3 -33.68 22.11 46.04
CA GLN A 3 -33.68 21.54 44.67
C GLN A 3 -34.94 20.74 44.32
N ALA A 4 -35.61 21.16 43.24
CA ALA A 4 -36.23 20.25 42.28
C ALA A 4 -36.30 20.95 40.90
N GLN A 5 -35.21 20.82 40.15
CA GLN A 5 -35.14 21.12 38.72
C GLN A 5 -36.13 20.20 37.98
N GLN A 6 -36.99 20.78 37.15
CA GLN A 6 -37.79 20.02 36.19
C GLN A 6 -36.85 19.35 35.18
N ALA A 7 -36.68 18.03 35.30
CA ALA A 7 -36.00 17.23 34.29
C ALA A 7 -36.94 17.06 33.09
N ALA A 8 -36.55 17.65 31.97
CA ALA A 8 -37.11 17.34 30.67
C ALA A 8 -36.98 15.83 30.43
N SER A 9 -38.12 15.15 30.33
CA SER A 9 -38.21 13.74 29.96
C SER A 9 -37.91 13.59 28.47
N SER A 10 -36.62 13.59 28.10
CA SER A 10 -36.20 13.05 26.81
C SER A 10 -36.36 11.53 26.85
N SER A 11 -37.54 11.07 26.43
CA SER A 11 -37.84 9.65 26.23
C SER A 11 -36.79 9.05 25.27
N GLY A 12 -35.79 8.39 25.86
CA GLY A 12 -34.67 7.76 25.17
C GLY A 12 -35.09 6.48 24.46
N ARG A 13 -35.99 6.57 23.47
CA ARG A 13 -36.09 5.52 22.46
C ARG A 13 -34.90 5.66 21.52
N VAL A 14 -33.85 4.90 21.81
CA VAL A 14 -32.93 4.45 20.75
C VAL A 14 -33.83 3.86 19.66
N PRO A 15 -33.73 4.29 18.38
CA PRO A 15 -34.51 3.69 17.32
C PRO A 15 -34.15 2.21 17.25
N GLN A 16 -35.06 1.38 17.78
CA GLN A 16 -34.98 -0.07 17.72
C GLN A 16 -34.99 -0.40 16.24
N GLY A 17 -33.88 -0.93 15.76
CA GLY A 17 -33.73 -1.23 14.35
C GLY A 17 -34.75 -2.26 13.92
N GLU A 18 -35.81 -1.82 13.24
CA GLU A 18 -36.83 -2.73 12.74
C GLU A 18 -36.17 -3.75 11.81
N VAL A 19 -36.30 -5.03 12.19
CA VAL A 19 -35.85 -6.15 11.37
C VAL A 19 -36.79 -6.22 10.18
N ILE A 20 -36.25 -5.96 8.99
CA ILE A 20 -37.04 -5.91 7.76
C ILE A 20 -37.26 -7.32 7.22
N MET A 21 -36.34 -8.24 7.50
CA MET A 21 -36.41 -9.62 7.04
C MET A 21 -35.56 -10.53 7.92
N ASP A 22 -36.12 -11.67 8.34
CA ASP A 22 -35.38 -12.76 8.97
C ASP A 22 -34.98 -13.79 7.91
N PHE A 23 -33.74 -14.28 8.01
CA PHE A 23 -33.20 -15.28 7.11
C PHE A 23 -33.24 -16.67 7.76
N ALA A 24 -33.40 -17.71 6.95
CA ALA A 24 -33.49 -19.10 7.41
C ALA A 24 -32.20 -19.62 8.08
N ASP A 25 -31.08 -18.90 7.91
CA ASP A 25 -29.78 -19.14 8.56
C ASP A 25 -29.67 -18.49 9.95
N GLY A 26 -30.73 -17.84 10.43
CA GLY A 26 -30.76 -17.12 11.71
C GLY A 26 -30.20 -15.70 11.64
N GLY A 27 -29.89 -15.19 10.45
CA GLY A 27 -29.55 -13.78 10.24
C GLY A 27 -30.79 -12.87 10.23
N SER A 28 -30.60 -11.59 10.51
CA SER A 28 -31.64 -10.57 10.38
C SER A 28 -31.15 -9.37 9.56
N TYR A 29 -31.97 -8.93 8.61
CA TYR A 29 -31.70 -7.75 7.79
C TYR A 29 -32.18 -6.49 8.49
N ILE A 30 -31.22 -5.60 8.78
CA ILE A 30 -31.44 -4.33 9.45
C ILE A 30 -30.79 -3.23 8.59
N LYS A 31 -31.61 -2.42 7.90
CA LYS A 31 -31.15 -1.48 6.86
C LYS A 31 -30.03 -0.53 7.32
N HIS A 32 -30.24 0.16 8.44
CA HIS A 32 -29.28 1.12 8.99
C HIS A 32 -27.99 0.44 9.48
N ARG A 33 -28.07 -0.83 9.92
CA ARG A 33 -26.88 -1.61 10.29
C ARG A 33 -26.05 -1.96 9.05
N LEU A 34 -26.70 -2.29 7.94
CA LEU A 34 -26.01 -2.52 6.66
C LEU A 34 -25.38 -1.24 6.13
N GLU A 35 -26.14 -0.13 6.08
CA GLU A 35 -25.65 1.16 5.61
C GLU A 35 -24.42 1.63 6.40
N ASN A 36 -24.46 1.52 7.72
CA ASN A 36 -23.33 1.85 8.59
C ASN A 36 -22.11 0.95 8.35
N ALA A 37 -22.33 -0.36 8.18
CA ALA A 37 -21.24 -1.31 7.90
C ALA A 37 -20.56 -1.03 6.55
N VAL A 38 -21.33 -0.68 5.52
CA VAL A 38 -20.81 -0.31 4.20
C VAL A 38 -19.96 0.97 4.30
N LEU A 39 -20.46 2.01 4.97
CA LEU A 39 -19.72 3.25 5.18
C LEU A 39 -18.41 3.03 5.96
N GLU A 40 -18.41 2.15 6.97
CA GLU A 40 -17.21 1.82 7.72
C GLU A 40 -16.16 1.10 6.85
N LEU A 41 -16.59 0.15 6.02
CA LEU A 41 -15.70 -0.58 5.11
C LEU A 41 -15.07 0.34 4.07
N GLU A 42 -15.84 1.26 3.50
CA GLU A 42 -15.32 2.25 2.55
C GLU A 42 -14.31 3.18 3.20
N ARG A 43 -14.59 3.68 4.42
CA ARG A 43 -13.63 4.50 5.18
C ARG A 43 -12.32 3.76 5.44
N ARG A 44 -12.40 2.51 5.91
CA ARG A 44 -11.22 1.66 6.14
C ARG A 44 -10.41 1.43 4.86
N ARG A 45 -11.09 1.22 3.73
CA ARG A 45 -10.43 1.05 2.42
C ARG A 45 -9.69 2.32 2.02
N ILE A 46 -10.34 3.47 2.11
CA ILE A 46 -9.77 4.77 1.76
C ILE A 46 -8.58 5.11 2.66
N GLU A 47 -8.68 4.89 3.97
CA GLU A 47 -7.59 5.13 4.92
C GLU A 47 -6.39 4.24 4.65
N LYS A 48 -6.62 2.95 4.38
CA LYS A 48 -5.56 2.00 4.04
C LYS A 48 -4.87 2.37 2.72
N GLU A 49 -5.63 2.76 1.71
CA GLU A 49 -5.10 3.19 0.42
C GLU A 49 -4.31 4.51 0.54
N LYS A 50 -4.83 5.48 1.30
CA LYS A 50 -4.12 6.73 1.59
C LYS A 50 -2.84 6.49 2.37
N ALA A 51 -2.85 5.62 3.37
CA ALA A 51 -1.65 5.27 4.13
C ALA A 51 -0.60 4.58 3.24
N GLN A 52 -1.02 3.70 2.34
CA GLN A 52 -0.12 3.05 1.38
C GLN A 52 0.44 4.05 0.34
N ASN A 53 -0.38 4.97 -0.15
CA ASN A 53 0.06 5.97 -1.11
C ASN A 53 0.98 7.01 -0.46
N ALA A 54 0.68 7.42 0.77
CA ALA A 54 1.55 8.29 1.56
C ALA A 54 2.90 7.62 1.85
N ALA A 55 2.91 6.33 2.24
CA ALA A 55 4.15 5.59 2.46
C ALA A 55 5.02 5.52 1.19
N LYS A 56 4.40 5.26 0.02
CA LYS A 56 5.08 5.26 -1.28
C LYS A 56 5.60 6.64 -1.67
N ALA A 57 4.86 7.71 -1.35
CA ALA A 57 5.29 9.08 -1.63
C ALA A 57 6.46 9.50 -0.73
N VAL A 58 6.47 9.13 0.55
CA VAL A 58 7.61 9.40 1.44
C VAL A 58 8.85 8.62 1.00
N GLU A 59 8.69 7.35 0.61
CA GLU A 59 9.79 6.53 0.07
C GLU A 59 10.35 7.14 -1.23
N ALA A 60 9.50 7.65 -2.12
CA ALA A 60 9.93 8.34 -3.34
C ALA A 60 10.67 9.66 -3.05
N LEU A 61 10.30 10.38 -1.99
CA LEU A 61 10.98 11.61 -1.58
C LEU A 61 12.33 11.33 -0.91
N ASP A 62 12.45 10.27 -0.10
CA ASP A 62 13.73 9.87 0.48
C ASP A 62 14.73 9.39 -0.60
N LEU A 63 14.24 8.76 -1.67
CA LEU A 63 15.06 8.44 -2.85
C LEU A 63 15.50 9.68 -3.65
N SER A 64 14.79 10.81 -3.51
CA SER A 64 15.13 12.07 -4.20
C SER A 64 16.18 12.91 -3.46
N ASN A 65 16.25 12.79 -2.13
CA ASN A 65 17.20 13.51 -1.28
C ASN A 65 18.57 12.81 -1.17
N GLY A 66 18.67 11.56 -1.61
CA GLY A 66 19.89 10.76 -1.61
C GLY A 66 20.59 10.68 -2.96
N ASN A 67 20.99 11.82 -3.54
CA ASN A 67 22.17 11.95 -4.42
C ASN A 67 22.43 10.92 -5.55
N SER A 68 21.46 10.15 -6.03
CA SER A 68 21.63 9.28 -7.19
C SER A 68 21.49 10.09 -8.48
N SER A 69 22.43 11.00 -8.69
CA SER A 69 22.62 11.72 -9.96
C SER A 69 23.12 10.71 -11.00
N VAL A 70 22.21 9.87 -11.49
CA VAL A 70 22.49 8.99 -12.61
C VAL A 70 22.70 9.89 -13.83
N LYS A 71 23.93 9.92 -14.36
CA LYS A 71 24.24 10.74 -15.53
C LYS A 71 23.52 10.17 -16.74
N PRO A 72 22.86 11.01 -17.56
CA PRO A 72 22.15 10.52 -18.74
C PRO A 72 23.09 9.84 -19.73
N GLN A 73 24.35 10.28 -19.82
CA GLN A 73 25.36 9.64 -20.69
C GLN A 73 25.64 8.19 -20.28
N ASP A 74 25.68 7.90 -18.98
CA ASP A 74 25.96 6.56 -18.48
C ASP A 74 24.77 5.62 -18.77
N VAL A 75 23.54 6.15 -18.70
CA VAL A 75 22.33 5.40 -19.08
C VAL A 75 22.36 5.05 -20.56
N ASP A 76 22.66 6.02 -21.42
CA ASP A 76 22.69 5.81 -22.87
C ASP A 76 23.82 4.83 -23.27
N PHE A 77 24.98 4.88 -22.59
CA PHE A 77 26.06 3.90 -22.77
C PHE A 77 25.63 2.48 -22.40
N VAL A 78 24.97 2.30 -21.26
CA VAL A 78 24.48 0.99 -20.80
C VAL A 78 23.45 0.43 -21.78
N ILE A 79 22.53 1.27 -22.29
CA ILE A 79 21.55 0.87 -23.30
C ILE A 79 22.25 0.41 -24.59
N ALA A 80 23.22 1.19 -25.07
CA ALA A 80 23.94 0.87 -26.30
C ALA A 80 24.74 -0.44 -26.19
N GLN A 81 25.34 -0.71 -25.02
CA GLN A 81 26.23 -1.85 -24.82
C GLN A 81 25.49 -3.15 -24.48
N LEU A 82 24.41 -3.07 -23.70
CA LEU A 82 23.69 -4.25 -23.20
C LEU A 82 22.32 -4.46 -23.86
N GLY A 83 21.81 -3.47 -24.61
CA GLY A 83 20.53 -3.56 -25.31
C GLY A 83 19.32 -3.66 -24.38
N ILE A 84 19.45 -3.22 -23.13
CA ILE A 84 18.37 -3.24 -22.13
C ILE A 84 17.49 -1.98 -22.22
N LYS A 85 16.30 -2.04 -21.61
CA LYS A 85 15.38 -0.90 -21.56
C LYS A 85 15.94 0.23 -20.70
N ARG A 86 15.59 1.48 -21.02
CA ARG A 86 16.02 2.68 -20.29
C ARG A 86 15.69 2.61 -18.79
N ASP A 87 14.49 2.16 -18.45
CA ASP A 87 14.07 2.03 -17.05
C ASP A 87 14.94 1.04 -16.26
N GLU A 88 15.33 -0.06 -16.92
CA GLU A 88 16.19 -1.09 -16.31
C GLU A 88 17.63 -0.58 -16.15
N ALA A 89 18.16 0.12 -17.16
CA ALA A 89 19.47 0.75 -17.09
C ALA A 89 19.55 1.82 -15.99
N GLN A 90 18.53 2.68 -15.89
CA GLN A 90 18.45 3.73 -14.88
C GLN A 90 18.35 3.13 -13.47
N LYS A 91 17.54 2.09 -13.30
CA LYS A 91 17.43 1.39 -12.02
C LYS A 91 18.75 0.71 -11.62
N ALA A 92 19.42 0.04 -12.55
CA ALA A 92 20.70 -0.62 -12.28
C ALA A 92 21.79 0.39 -11.86
N LEU A 93 21.85 1.55 -12.53
CA LEU A 93 22.75 2.64 -12.17
C LEU A 93 22.39 3.26 -10.81
N GLN A 94 21.10 3.40 -10.51
CA GLN A 94 20.64 3.92 -9.22
C GLN A 94 21.00 3.00 -8.06
N GLU A 95 20.86 1.68 -8.23
CA GLU A 95 21.24 0.67 -7.24
C GLU A 95 22.74 0.71 -6.89
N GLU A 96 23.59 1.09 -7.83
CA GLU A 96 25.04 1.19 -7.65
C GLU A 96 25.53 2.63 -7.43
N ASN A 97 24.64 3.56 -7.06
CA ASN A 97 24.95 4.98 -6.80
C ASN A 97 25.61 5.72 -7.98
N GLY A 98 25.30 5.34 -9.22
CA GLY A 98 25.87 5.92 -10.42
C GLY A 98 27.27 5.41 -10.80
N ASP A 99 27.74 4.33 -10.19
CA ASP A 99 29.00 3.67 -10.56
C ASP A 99 28.81 2.78 -11.80
N LEU A 100 29.27 3.27 -12.96
CA LEU A 100 29.14 2.57 -14.24
C LEU A 100 29.81 1.19 -14.24
N VAL A 101 31.00 1.07 -13.64
CA VAL A 101 31.79 -0.16 -13.68
C VAL A 101 31.13 -1.25 -12.85
N LYS A 102 30.70 -0.91 -11.63
CA LYS A 102 29.96 -1.86 -10.78
C LYS A 102 28.64 -2.29 -11.41
N THR A 103 27.94 -1.36 -12.03
CA THR A 103 26.68 -1.64 -12.75
C THR A 103 26.90 -2.67 -13.85
N LEU A 104 27.92 -2.48 -14.70
CA LEU A 104 28.24 -3.42 -15.79
C LEU A 104 28.62 -4.81 -15.26
N ILE A 105 29.46 -4.88 -14.22
CA ILE A 105 29.86 -6.15 -13.60
C ILE A 105 28.64 -6.90 -13.07
N LYS A 106 27.72 -6.19 -12.41
CA LYS A 106 26.49 -6.75 -11.85
C LYS A 106 25.55 -7.28 -12.94
N LEU A 107 25.37 -6.53 -14.03
CA LEU A 107 24.48 -6.91 -15.13
C LEU A 107 25.00 -8.12 -15.92
N VAL A 108 26.32 -8.28 -16.04
CA VAL A 108 26.93 -9.43 -16.74
C VAL A 108 26.99 -10.67 -15.85
N LYS A 109 26.95 -10.52 -14.53
CA LYS A 109 27.05 -11.66 -13.60
C LYS A 109 25.86 -12.61 -13.79
N PRO A 110 26.10 -13.91 -14.10
CA PRO A 110 25.03 -14.87 -14.24
C PRO A 110 24.29 -15.01 -12.91
N ARG A 111 22.95 -15.04 -12.96
CA ARG A 111 22.14 -15.28 -11.76
C ARG A 111 22.55 -16.64 -11.17
N PRO A 112 22.88 -16.71 -9.87
CA PRO A 112 23.15 -17.99 -9.24
C PRO A 112 21.91 -18.86 -9.43
N ARG A 113 22.08 -20.05 -10.01
CA ARG A 113 20.98 -21.02 -10.15
C ARG A 113 20.38 -21.23 -8.77
N ALA A 114 19.07 -21.05 -8.65
CA ALA A 114 18.36 -21.42 -7.44
C ALA A 114 18.74 -22.86 -7.10
N LYS A 115 19.20 -23.11 -5.86
CA LYS A 115 19.44 -24.47 -5.39
C LYS A 115 18.11 -25.21 -5.53
N SER A 116 18.04 -26.10 -6.51
CA SER A 116 16.96 -27.06 -6.64
C SER A 116 16.79 -27.74 -5.28
N LEU A 117 15.60 -27.65 -4.69
CA LEU A 117 15.24 -28.27 -3.41
C LEU A 117 15.18 -29.81 -3.48
N ASN A 118 15.85 -30.43 -4.46
CA ASN A 118 15.89 -31.87 -4.65
C ASN A 118 17.30 -32.39 -4.37
N GLY A 119 17.49 -32.87 -3.14
CA GLY A 119 18.70 -33.55 -2.72
C GLY A 119 18.54 -34.09 -1.30
N LYS A 120 17.64 -35.06 -1.13
CA LYS A 120 17.68 -35.96 0.03
C LYS A 120 18.98 -36.76 -0.04
N SER A 121 19.78 -36.70 1.02
CA SER A 121 20.58 -37.79 1.57
C SER A 121 20.94 -37.45 3.00
#